data_AF-A0A8H7Z6Z7-F1
#
_entry.id   AF-A0A8H7Z6Z7-F1
#
_cell.length_a   1.000
_cell.length_b   1.000
_cell.length_c   1.000
_cell.angle_alpha   90.00
_cell.angle_beta   90.00
_cell.angle_gamma   90.00
#
_symmetry.space_group_name_H-M   'P 1'
#
loop_
_entity.id
_entity.type
_entity.pdbx_description
1 polymer ?
#
loop_
_entity_poly.entity_id
_entity_poly.type
_entity_poly.pdbx_seq_one_letter_code
_entity_poly.pdbx_strand_id
1 'polypeptide(L)'
;MFSVTVKRLIQYTGKTKLEHITDPAWYNSVKTFCEKFENDNSGVMKAEIKGSHPHKSYDDPSDLEDVISIRFKDSEDKRVATAHVHKDGSSKVIRW
;
A
#
# COMPACT_ATOMS: atom_id res chain seq x y z
N MET A 1 -23.74 18.52 10.58
CA MET A 1 -23.50 17.51 9.53
C MET A 1 -22.68 16.39 10.13
N PHE A 2 -23.27 15.23 10.38
CA PHE A 2 -22.49 14.04 10.68
C PHE A 2 -21.87 13.59 9.36
N SER A 3 -20.58 13.88 9.16
CA SER A 3 -19.83 13.27 8.06
C SER A 3 -19.74 11.80 8.38
N VAL A 4 -20.60 10.99 7.76
CA VAL A 4 -20.46 9.54 7.80
C VAL A 4 -19.21 9.24 6.98
N THR A 5 -18.06 9.17 7.65
CA THR A 5 -16.85 8.63 7.06
C THR A 5 -17.12 7.14 6.84
N VAL A 6 -17.72 6.81 5.70
CA VAL A 6 -17.84 5.42 5.26
C VAL A 6 -16.40 4.95 5.11
N LYS A 7 -15.92 4.17 6.09
CA LYS A 7 -14.62 3.52 6.01
C LYS A 7 -14.73 2.56 4.84
N ARG A 8 -14.25 2.99 3.67
CA ARG A 8 -14.12 2.11 2.52
C ARG A 8 -13.11 1.04 2.92
N LEU A 9 -13.41 -0.21 2.59
CA LEU A 9 -12.57 -1.35 2.90
C LEU A 9 -11.78 -1.65 1.64
N ILE A 10 -10.56 -1.13 1.55
CA ILE A 10 -9.67 -1.43 0.43
C ILE A 10 -9.54 -2.95 0.28
N GLN A 11 -9.79 -3.44 -0.93
CA GLN A 11 -9.70 -4.86 -1.20
C GLN A 11 -8.24 -5.24 -1.45
N TYR A 12 -7.66 -6.04 -0.56
CA TYR A 12 -6.34 -6.62 -0.80
C TYR A 12 -6.43 -7.73 -1.84
N THR A 13 -5.75 -7.56 -2.96
CA THR A 13 -5.74 -8.45 -4.13
C THR A 13 -4.34 -9.02 -4.38
N GLY A 14 -4.25 -10.07 -5.20
CA GLY A 14 -2.98 -10.72 -5.53
C GLY A 14 -2.67 -11.95 -4.69
N LYS A 15 -1.44 -12.47 -4.83
CA LYS A 15 -0.98 -13.69 -4.14
C LYS A 15 -0.60 -13.43 -2.68
N THR A 16 -0.16 -12.21 -2.36
CA THR A 16 0.24 -11.82 -1.02
C THR A 16 -0.85 -10.99 -0.38
N LYS A 17 -1.33 -11.45 0.77
CA LYS A 17 -2.27 -10.69 1.62
C LYS A 17 -1.51 -9.95 2.71
N LEU A 18 -2.16 -8.96 3.31
CA LEU A 18 -1.64 -8.22 4.46
C LEU A 18 -1.23 -9.18 5.61
N GLU A 19 -2.00 -10.25 5.81
CA GLU A 19 -1.75 -11.30 6.82
C GLU A 19 -0.46 -12.10 6.59
N HIS A 20 0.10 -12.10 5.38
CA HIS A 20 1.36 -12.79 5.09
C HIS A 20 2.57 -11.97 5.56
N ILE A 21 2.38 -10.70 5.95
CA ILE A 21 3.42 -9.88 6.55
C ILE A 21 3.51 -10.26 8.03
N THR A 22 4.53 -11.03 8.39
CA THR A 22 4.71 -11.59 9.73
C THR A 22 5.28 -10.58 10.74
N ASP A 23 6.00 -9.56 10.28
CA ASP A 23 6.52 -8.50 11.14
C ASP A 23 5.39 -7.49 11.46
N PRO A 24 5.05 -7.28 12.74
CA PRO A 24 3.91 -6.46 13.14
C PRO A 24 4.11 -4.96 12.84
N ALA A 25 5.34 -4.47 12.83
CA ALA A 25 5.62 -3.08 12.47
C ALA A 25 5.37 -2.87 10.97
N TRP A 26 5.83 -3.79 10.13
CA TRP A 26 5.56 -3.77 8.69
C TRP A 26 4.06 -3.93 8.39
N TYR A 27 3.38 -4.84 9.07
CA TYR A 27 1.94 -5.02 8.96
C TYR A 27 1.20 -3.70 9.23
N ASN A 28 1.52 -3.03 10.34
CA ASN A 28 0.88 -1.78 10.72
C ASN A 28 1.19 -0.66 9.73
N SER A 29 2.45 -0.50 9.33
CA SER A 29 2.86 0.55 8.38
C SER A 29 2.14 0.38 7.03
N VAL A 30 2.09 -0.83 6.48
CA VAL A 30 1.38 -1.13 5.23
C VAL A 30 -0.12 -0.91 5.38
N LYS A 31 -0.72 -1.38 6.48
CA LYS A 31 -2.16 -1.24 6.73
C LYS A 31 -2.57 0.22 6.85
N THR A 32 -1.91 0.98 7.73
CA THR A 32 -2.18 2.39 7.96
C THR A 32 -1.96 3.19 6.68
N PHE A 33 -0.92 2.88 5.92
CA PHE A 33 -0.68 3.54 4.65
C PHE A 33 -1.78 3.24 3.60
N CYS A 34 -2.19 1.99 3.44
CA CYS A 34 -3.29 1.63 2.54
C CYS A 34 -4.60 2.32 2.90
N GLU A 35 -4.97 2.30 4.19
CA GLU A 35 -6.18 2.97 4.68
C GLU A 35 -6.12 4.49 4.44
N LYS A 36 -4.97 5.12 4.67
CA LYS A 36 -4.80 6.55 4.41
C LYS A 36 -4.88 6.85 2.91
N PHE A 37 -4.20 6.06 2.07
CA PHE A 37 -4.18 6.26 0.63
C PHE A 37 -5.57 6.11 0.00
N GLU A 38 -6.37 5.17 0.48
CA GLU A 38 -7.77 5.00 0.09
C GLU A 38 -8.64 6.21 0.47
N ASN A 39 -8.49 6.72 1.69
CA ASN A 39 -9.24 7.90 2.14
C ASN A 39 -8.88 9.14 1.31
N ASP A 40 -7.60 9.31 0.98
CA ASP A 40 -7.12 10.43 0.17
C ASP A 40 -7.47 10.27 -1.31
N ASN A 41 -7.69 9.04 -1.80
CA ASN A 41 -7.92 8.74 -3.21
C ASN A 41 -9.17 7.87 -3.38
N SER A 42 -10.32 8.53 -3.50
CA SER A 42 -11.63 7.89 -3.63
C SER A 42 -11.79 6.98 -4.86
N GLY A 43 -10.88 7.05 -5.85
CA GLY A 43 -10.84 6.15 -7.01
C GLY A 43 -10.09 4.83 -6.76
N VAL A 44 -9.38 4.70 -5.64
CA VAL A 44 -8.66 3.48 -5.28
C VAL A 44 -9.61 2.54 -4.56
N MET A 45 -9.74 1.32 -5.08
CA MET A 45 -10.61 0.30 -4.49
C MET A 45 -9.85 -0.98 -4.13
N LYS A 46 -8.69 -1.20 -4.75
CA LYS A 46 -7.89 -2.42 -4.57
C LYS A 46 -6.44 -2.06 -4.27
N ALA A 47 -5.81 -2.81 -3.38
CA ALA A 47 -4.38 -2.81 -3.14
C ALA A 47 -3.79 -4.19 -3.43
N GLU A 48 -2.75 -4.26 -4.25
CA GLU A 48 -1.99 -5.47 -4.51
C GLU A 48 -0.61 -5.36 -3.86
N ILE A 49 -0.37 -6.13 -2.80
CA ILE A 49 0.92 -6.16 -2.09
C ILE A 49 1.88 -7.04 -2.89
N LYS A 50 3.04 -6.50 -3.25
CA LYS A 50 4.11 -7.22 -3.95
C LYS A 50 5.14 -7.73 -2.96
N GLY A 51 5.01 -9.03 -2.65
CA GLY A 51 5.91 -9.71 -1.73
C GLY A 51 5.46 -9.55 -0.28
N SER A 52 5.59 -10.63 0.50
CA SER A 52 5.27 -10.64 1.93
C SER A 52 6.44 -10.18 2.80
N HIS A 53 7.61 -10.02 2.20
CA HIS A 53 8.85 -9.66 2.87
C HIS A 53 9.35 -8.31 2.35
N PRO A 54 9.88 -7.48 3.26
CA PRO A 54 10.53 -6.23 2.87
C PRO A 54 11.76 -6.55 2.01
N HIS A 55 11.98 -5.74 0.98
CA HIS A 55 13.08 -5.91 0.02
C HIS A 55 13.65 -4.55 -0.39
N LYS A 56 14.91 -4.54 -0.84
CA LYS A 56 15.52 -3.31 -1.36
C LYS A 56 14.79 -2.81 -2.60
N SER A 57 14.59 -1.50 -2.66
CA SER A 57 14.05 -0.84 -3.85
C SER A 57 15.03 -1.01 -5.02
N TYR A 58 14.58 -1.63 -6.12
CA TYR A 58 15.37 -1.67 -7.35
C TYR A 58 15.34 -0.33 -8.08
N ASP A 59 14.24 0.42 -7.93
CA ASP A 59 14.02 1.72 -8.59
C ASP A 59 14.84 2.86 -7.94
N ASP A 60 15.21 2.72 -6.67
CA ASP A 60 16.00 3.70 -5.92
C ASP A 60 17.20 3.03 -5.25
N PRO A 61 18.31 2.79 -5.99
CA PRO A 61 19.49 2.12 -5.46
C PRO A 61 20.20 2.93 -4.34
N SER A 62 19.89 4.21 -4.22
CA SER A 62 20.37 5.08 -3.14
C SER A 62 19.58 4.91 -1.84
N ASP A 63 18.38 4.33 -1.92
CA ASP A 63 17.57 4.01 -0.75
C ASP A 63 18.07 2.68 -0.17
N LEU A 64 18.75 2.77 0.98
CA LEU A 64 19.33 1.61 1.65
C LEU A 64 18.31 0.86 2.50
N GLU A 65 17.12 1.42 2.69
CA GLU A 65 16.07 0.86 3.51
C GLU A 65 15.26 -0.15 2.71
N ASP A 66 14.78 -1.19 3.40
CA ASP A 66 13.86 -2.10 2.77
C ASP A 66 12.49 -1.44 2.57
N VAL A 67 11.77 -1.90 1.55
CA VAL A 67 10.43 -1.44 1.20
C VAL A 67 9.47 -2.61 0.95
N ILE A 68 8.18 -2.34 1.10
CA ILE A 68 7.10 -3.18 0.59
C ILE A 68 6.38 -2.40 -0.52
N SER A 69 6.41 -2.94 -1.74
CA SER A 69 5.73 -2.31 -2.87
C SER A 69 4.24 -2.69 -2.88
N ILE A 70 3.38 -1.70 -3.06
CA ILE A 70 1.93 -1.86 -3.08
C ILE A 70 1.42 -1.20 -4.35
N ARG A 71 0.68 -1.94 -5.18
CA ARG A 71 0.04 -1.40 -6.37
C ARG A 71 -1.41 -1.08 -6.05
N PHE A 72 -1.79 0.18 -6.20
CA PHE A 72 -3.17 0.60 -6.07
C PHE A 72 -3.88 0.51 -7.41
N LYS A 73 -5.10 -0.01 -7.39
CA LYS A 73 -5.94 -0.16 -8.57
C LYS A 73 -7.34 0.39 -8.32
N ASP A 74 -8.00 0.77 -9.41
CA ASP A 74 -9.39 1.17 -9.42
C ASP A 74 -10.34 -0.05 -9.50
N SER A 75 -11.65 0.22 -9.64
CA SER A 75 -12.68 -0.80 -9.83
C SER A 75 -12.42 -1.70 -11.06
N GLU A 76 -11.86 -1.13 -12.12
CA GLU A 76 -11.57 -1.82 -13.39
C GLU A 76 -10.27 -2.65 -13.34
N ASP A 77 -9.61 -2.74 -12.18
CA ASP A 77 -8.29 -3.36 -12.01
C ASP A 77 -7.15 -2.61 -12.76
N LYS A 78 -7.38 -1.37 -13.20
CA LYS A 78 -6.31 -0.54 -13.76
C LYS A 78 -5.41 -0.03 -12.65
N ARG A 79 -4.11 -0.11 -12.89
CA ARG A 79 -3.08 0.41 -11.97
C ARG A 79 -3.18 1.93 -11.96
N VAL A 80 -3.46 2.50 -10.79
CA VAL A 80 -3.55 3.96 -10.57
C VAL A 80 -2.25 4.50 -9.99
N ALA A 81 -1.65 3.77 -9.07
CA ALA A 81 -0.42 4.19 -8.41
C ALA A 81 0.38 3.00 -7.89
N THR A 82 1.63 3.24 -7.53
CA THR A 82 2.42 2.28 -6.75
C THR A 82 3.13 3.00 -5.63
N ALA A 83 2.99 2.47 -4.43
CA ALA A 83 3.70 2.96 -3.27
C ALA A 83 4.79 1.99 -2.86
N HIS A 84 5.95 2.54 -2.52
CA HIS A 84 6.99 1.87 -1.78
C HIS A 84 6.88 2.32 -0.33
N VAL A 85 6.43 1.44 0.55
CA VAL A 85 6.25 1.74 1.98
C VAL A 85 7.47 1.25 2.74
N HIS A 86 8.01 2.06 3.64
CA HIS A 86 9.10 1.72 4.54
C HIS A 86 8.56 1.30 5.93
N LYS A 87 9.44 0.72 6.75
CA LYS A 87 9.06 0.20 8.08
C LYS A 87 8.54 1.30 9.01
N ASP A 88 9.11 2.49 8.93
CA ASP A 88 8.75 3.66 9.73
C ASP A 88 7.41 4.31 9.32
N GLY A 89 6.80 3.83 8.23
CA GLY A 89 5.57 4.37 7.67
C GLY A 89 5.79 5.50 6.66
N SER A 90 7.05 5.89 6.40
CA SER A 90 7.37 6.73 5.24
C SER A 90 7.08 5.96 3.95
N SER A 91 6.78 6.68 2.88
CA SER A 91 6.44 6.03 1.62
C SER A 91 6.70 6.93 0.42
N LYS A 92 7.09 6.29 -0.68
CA LYS A 92 7.24 6.94 -1.98
C LYS A 92 6.15 6.45 -2.92
N VAL A 93 5.28 7.37 -3.35
CA VAL A 93 4.19 7.05 -4.29
C VAL A 93 4.59 7.49 -5.70
N ILE A 94 4.58 6.53 -6.62
CA ILE A 94 4.79 6.74 -8.05
C ILE A 94 3.41 6.70 -8.72
N ARG A 95 3.05 7.80 -9.39
CA ARG A 95 1.84 7.96 -10.21
C ARG A 95 2.25 8.19 -11.65
N TRP A 96 1.44 7.72 -12.60
CA TRP A 96 1.60 7.90 -14.04
C TRP A 96 0.37 8.58 -14.61
#